data_AF-A0A7C3J6U2-F1
#
_entry.id   AF-A0A7C3J6U2-F1
#
_cell.length_a   1.000
_cell.length_b   1.000
_cell.length_c   1.000
_cell.angle_alpha   90.00
_cell.angle_beta   90.00
_cell.angle_gamma   90.00
#
_symmetry.space_group_name_H-M   'P 1'
#
loop_
_entity.id
_entity.type
_entity.pdbx_description
1 polymer ?
#
loop_
_entity_poly.entity_id
_entity_poly.type
_entity_poly.pdbx_seq_one_letter_code
_entity_poly.pdbx_strand_id
1 'polypeptide(L)'
;MKRKIFLFFIFLFNIFIYSDEIGFEHKDFFDSFINFISSTQKGITIVSPDFTDKNFLDILKEKKDINKTVILSKSSISKKYSLKDSLSLFVDTLLFADDSLINYTIIFSTSKSFIICNKAIQPKKYSKDLFYINSSNSSMFENLYKKYLHIRKYSFSIDSFKDTLDFNQIIKNYKNYENSWIRFKAYVVDVYRSKKSDTYFIKLKGDKNFTIVIFKNLSKEFFKKNLNILYFKNKNIIVEGFLKYDKKYGYEIILDKTNSINILK
;
A
#
# COMPACT_ATOMS: atom_id res chain seq x y z
N MET A 1 37.08 -12.29 26.78
CA MET A 1 36.04 -12.09 25.73
C MET A 1 36.12 -10.66 25.17
N LYS A 2 35.98 -10.46 23.85
CA LYS A 2 35.96 -9.10 23.27
C LYS A 2 34.71 -8.34 23.73
N ARG A 3 34.83 -7.07 24.12
CA ARG A 3 33.76 -6.22 24.70
C ARG A 3 32.46 -6.20 23.85
N LYS A 4 32.59 -6.27 22.52
CA LYS A 4 31.47 -6.39 21.57
C LYS A 4 30.66 -7.69 21.72
N ILE A 5 31.31 -8.82 22.01
CA ILE A 5 30.66 -10.12 22.23
C ILE A 5 29.85 -10.09 23.53
N PHE A 6 30.42 -9.52 24.60
CA PHE A 6 29.72 -9.35 25.88
C PHE A 6 28.47 -8.46 25.76
N LEU A 7 28.58 -7.33 25.02
CA LEU A 7 27.43 -6.47 24.71
C LEU A 7 26.37 -7.19 23.86
N PHE A 8 26.78 -8.04 22.90
CA PHE A 8 25.85 -8.85 22.10
C PHE A 8 25.12 -9.91 22.95
N PHE A 9 25.82 -10.57 23.88
CA PHE A 9 25.19 -11.48 24.84
C PHE A 9 24.24 -10.74 25.79
N ILE A 10 24.61 -9.57 26.33
CA ILE A 10 23.69 -8.75 27.13
C ILE A 10 22.47 -8.33 26.31
N PHE A 11 22.65 -7.93 25.05
CA PHE A 11 21.54 -7.55 24.17
C PHE A 11 20.58 -8.72 23.91
N LEU A 12 21.10 -9.91 23.61
CA LEU A 12 20.32 -11.15 23.53
C LEU A 12 19.60 -11.45 24.85
N PHE A 13 20.31 -11.38 25.99
CA PHE A 13 19.75 -11.68 27.31
C PHE A 13 18.59 -10.74 27.67
N ASN A 14 18.71 -9.44 27.35
CA ASN A 14 17.60 -8.49 27.52
C ASN A 14 16.43 -8.80 26.58
N ILE A 15 16.69 -9.20 25.33
CA ILE A 15 15.63 -9.64 24.40
C ILE A 15 14.88 -10.86 24.98
N PHE A 16 15.61 -11.88 25.47
CA PHE A 16 14.99 -13.08 26.06
C PHE A 16 14.29 -12.84 27.41
N ILE A 17 14.69 -11.84 28.20
CA ILE A 17 14.05 -11.51 29.48
C ILE A 17 12.76 -10.69 29.28
N TYR A 18 12.72 -9.79 28.30
CA TYR A 18 11.61 -8.83 28.12
C TYR A 18 10.67 -9.17 26.96
N SER A 19 10.86 -10.33 26.32
CA SER A 19 9.90 -10.92 25.39
C SER A 19 8.94 -11.85 26.12
N ASP A 20 7.65 -11.76 25.79
CA ASP A 20 6.66 -12.76 26.20
C ASP A 20 6.78 -14.04 25.36
N GLU A 21 7.28 -13.91 24.12
CA GLU A 21 7.46 -15.00 23.17
C GLU A 21 8.58 -14.67 22.16
N ILE A 22 9.36 -15.67 21.77
CA ILE A 22 10.31 -15.59 20.65
C ILE A 22 10.19 -16.87 19.82
N GLY A 23 10.10 -16.73 18.50
CA GLY A 23 10.04 -17.88 17.60
C GLY A 23 10.76 -17.65 16.26
N PHE A 24 11.04 -18.77 15.60
CA PHE A 24 11.84 -18.82 14.37
C PHE A 24 11.11 -19.51 13.22
N GLU A 25 10.00 -20.20 13.48
CA GLU A 25 9.17 -20.78 12.43
C GLU A 25 7.99 -19.90 12.04
N HIS A 26 7.59 -20.02 10.77
CA HIS A 26 6.37 -19.40 10.26
C HIS A 26 5.09 -19.90 10.93
N LYS A 27 5.08 -21.15 11.42
CA LYS A 27 3.91 -21.70 12.11
C LYS A 27 3.73 -20.98 13.45
N ASP A 28 4.78 -20.95 14.25
CA ASP A 28 4.78 -20.28 15.56
C ASP A 28 4.39 -18.79 15.41
N PHE A 29 4.93 -18.10 14.40
CA PHE A 29 4.55 -16.71 14.09
C PHE A 29 3.06 -16.54 13.77
N PHE A 30 2.46 -17.50 13.03
CA PHE A 30 1.03 -17.48 12.71
C PHE A 30 0.15 -17.81 13.94
N ASP A 31 0.56 -18.79 14.74
CA ASP A 31 -0.14 -19.17 15.98
C ASP A 31 -0.06 -18.03 17.03
N SER A 32 1.11 -17.37 17.16
CA SER A 32 1.33 -16.16 17.96
C SER A 32 0.44 -15.00 17.49
N PHE A 33 0.35 -14.77 16.17
CA PHE A 33 -0.53 -13.76 15.58
C PHE A 33 -2.02 -14.02 15.89
N ILE A 34 -2.48 -15.26 15.82
CA ILE A 34 -3.85 -15.65 16.21
C ILE A 34 -4.11 -15.34 17.69
N ASN A 35 -3.19 -15.71 18.58
CA ASN A 35 -3.31 -15.42 20.02
C ASN A 35 -3.32 -13.92 20.33
N PHE A 36 -2.48 -13.16 19.62
CA PHE A 36 -2.37 -11.71 19.74
C PHE A 36 -3.65 -10.98 19.27
N ILE A 37 -4.24 -11.44 18.16
CA ILE A 37 -5.53 -10.92 17.69
C ILE A 37 -6.66 -11.31 18.64
N SER A 38 -6.68 -12.55 19.13
CA SER A 38 -7.75 -13.05 20.01
C SER A 38 -7.80 -12.32 21.36
N SER A 39 -6.64 -11.93 21.89
CA SER A 39 -6.51 -11.12 23.12
C SER A 39 -6.71 -9.61 22.93
N THR A 40 -6.77 -9.12 21.67
CA THR A 40 -6.95 -7.69 21.40
C THR A 40 -8.42 -7.28 21.45
N GLN A 41 -8.74 -6.24 22.25
CA GLN A 41 -10.12 -5.79 22.50
C GLN A 41 -10.64 -4.68 21.57
N LYS A 42 -9.82 -3.67 21.21
CA LYS A 42 -10.31 -2.48 20.47
C LYS A 42 -9.76 -2.38 19.05
N GLY A 43 -8.49 -2.72 18.84
CA GLY A 43 -7.93 -2.73 17.50
C GLY A 43 -6.47 -3.13 17.40
N ILE A 44 -6.10 -3.52 16.18
CA ILE A 44 -4.73 -3.84 15.78
C ILE A 44 -4.27 -2.91 14.65
N THR A 45 -2.96 -2.65 14.61
CA THR A 45 -2.32 -2.01 13.45
C THR A 45 -1.10 -2.80 13.03
N ILE A 46 -1.12 -3.27 11.78
CA ILE A 46 0.00 -3.98 11.14
C ILE A 46 0.74 -2.98 10.27
N VAL A 47 2.06 -2.92 10.37
CA VAL A 47 2.95 -2.21 9.46
C VAL A 47 3.84 -3.26 8.82
N SER A 48 3.82 -3.43 7.50
CA SER A 48 4.55 -4.51 6.82
C SER A 48 5.02 -4.08 5.43
N PRO A 49 6.17 -4.58 4.92
CA PRO A 49 6.61 -4.24 3.56
C PRO A 49 5.63 -4.70 2.49
N ASP A 50 5.00 -5.87 2.70
CA ASP A 50 4.03 -6.49 1.80
C ASP A 50 3.04 -7.35 2.59
N PHE A 51 1.86 -7.60 2.01
CA PHE A 51 0.89 -8.55 2.53
C PHE A 51 0.50 -9.54 1.43
N THR A 52 0.91 -10.80 1.58
CA THR A 52 0.83 -11.81 0.51
C THR A 52 0.34 -13.18 0.99
N ASP A 53 0.20 -13.38 2.31
CA ASP A 53 -0.34 -14.62 2.87
C ASP A 53 -1.87 -14.54 3.04
N LYS A 54 -2.58 -15.54 2.50
CA LYS A 54 -4.04 -15.65 2.62
C LYS A 54 -4.47 -16.11 4.01
N ASN A 55 -3.66 -16.91 4.72
CA ASN A 55 -4.05 -17.42 6.02
C ASN A 55 -4.16 -16.26 7.03
N PHE A 56 -3.20 -15.33 7.01
CA PHE A 56 -3.27 -14.09 7.81
C PHE A 56 -4.44 -13.19 7.36
N LEU A 57 -4.74 -13.15 6.06
CA LEU A 57 -5.87 -12.41 5.51
C LEU A 57 -7.22 -12.91 6.03
N ASP A 58 -7.40 -14.23 6.07
CA ASP A 58 -8.65 -14.87 6.49
C ASP A 58 -8.89 -14.69 8.00
N ILE A 59 -7.86 -14.81 8.84
CA ILE A 59 -7.95 -14.46 10.28
C ILE A 59 -8.37 -12.99 10.48
N LEU A 60 -7.81 -12.05 9.71
CA LEU A 60 -8.21 -10.63 9.75
C LEU A 60 -9.66 -10.40 9.27
N LYS A 61 -10.18 -11.25 8.39
CA LYS A 61 -11.54 -11.18 7.86
C LYS A 61 -12.58 -11.73 8.84
N GLU A 62 -12.22 -12.77 9.59
CA GLU A 62 -13.07 -13.40 10.61
C GLU A 62 -13.23 -12.50 11.86
N LYS A 63 -12.14 -11.86 12.31
CA LYS A 63 -12.15 -10.95 13.47
C LYS A 63 -12.82 -9.61 13.14
N LYS A 64 -14.16 -9.53 13.19
CA LYS A 64 -14.97 -8.36 12.81
C LYS A 64 -15.21 -7.35 13.93
N ASP A 65 -14.95 -7.73 15.17
CA ASP A 65 -15.26 -7.01 16.41
C ASP A 65 -14.23 -5.93 16.79
N ILE A 66 -13.12 -5.83 16.06
CA ILE A 66 -12.03 -4.88 16.34
C ILE A 66 -11.69 -4.01 15.13
N ASN A 67 -11.22 -2.79 15.40
CA ASN A 67 -10.66 -1.92 14.38
C ASN A 67 -9.35 -2.49 13.84
N LYS A 68 -9.21 -2.59 12.52
CA LYS A 68 -8.02 -3.15 11.87
C LYS A 68 -7.44 -2.11 10.92
N THR A 69 -6.15 -1.85 11.05
CA THR A 69 -5.38 -1.05 10.11
C THR A 69 -4.20 -1.88 9.60
N VAL A 70 -3.90 -1.80 8.30
CA VAL A 70 -2.63 -2.30 7.75
C VAL A 70 -1.97 -1.18 6.96
N ILE A 71 -0.70 -0.91 7.22
CA ILE A 71 0.15 0.02 6.46
C ILE A 71 1.16 -0.79 5.66
N LEU A 72 1.14 -0.62 4.34
CA LEU A 72 2.05 -1.28 3.41
C LEU A 72 3.07 -0.31 2.80
N SER A 73 4.23 -0.81 2.40
CA SER A 73 5.14 -0.06 1.53
C SER A 73 4.49 0.22 0.17
N LYS A 74 4.78 1.38 -0.42
CA LYS A 74 4.18 1.82 -1.70
C LYS A 74 4.49 0.86 -2.85
N SER A 75 5.65 0.20 -2.88
CA SER A 75 5.91 -0.86 -3.88
C SER A 75 4.98 -2.08 -3.78
N SER A 76 4.23 -2.26 -2.69
CA SER A 76 3.23 -3.33 -2.62
C SER A 76 2.12 -3.16 -3.66
N ILE A 77 1.87 -1.94 -4.14
CA ILE A 77 0.85 -1.65 -5.16
C ILE A 77 1.15 -2.36 -6.48
N SER A 78 2.42 -2.37 -6.92
CA SER A 78 2.83 -2.89 -8.23
C SER A 78 3.10 -4.40 -8.25
N LYS A 79 3.13 -5.05 -7.07
CA LYS A 79 3.38 -6.49 -6.93
C LYS A 79 2.08 -7.27 -7.19
N LYS A 80 2.04 -8.02 -8.29
CA LYS A 80 0.90 -8.86 -8.71
C LYS A 80 0.42 -9.87 -7.67
N TYR A 81 1.26 -10.22 -6.71
CA TYR A 81 1.00 -11.17 -5.63
C TYR A 81 0.62 -10.50 -4.30
N SER A 82 0.56 -9.17 -4.23
CA SER A 82 0.07 -8.44 -3.06
C SER A 82 -1.44 -8.59 -2.93
N LEU A 83 -1.92 -8.91 -1.73
CA LEU A 83 -3.33 -9.09 -1.40
C LEU A 83 -4.02 -7.76 -1.03
N LYS A 84 -3.37 -6.62 -1.26
CA LYS A 84 -3.84 -5.26 -0.90
C LYS A 84 -5.31 -4.99 -1.28
N ASP A 85 -5.76 -5.44 -2.46
CA ASP A 85 -7.11 -5.18 -2.99
C ASP A 85 -8.18 -6.07 -2.35
N SER A 86 -7.76 -7.21 -1.79
CA SER A 86 -8.63 -8.04 -0.96
C SER A 86 -8.66 -7.52 0.48
N LEU A 87 -7.51 -7.09 0.99
CA LEU A 87 -7.33 -6.57 2.35
C LEU A 87 -8.13 -5.28 2.59
N SER A 88 -8.15 -4.35 1.63
CA SER A 88 -8.90 -3.09 1.72
C SER A 88 -10.42 -3.25 1.81
N LEU A 89 -10.97 -4.45 1.52
CA LEU A 89 -12.40 -4.72 1.64
C LEU A 89 -12.88 -4.83 3.11
N PHE A 90 -11.97 -5.02 4.07
CA PHE A 90 -12.33 -5.24 5.49
C PHE A 90 -11.29 -4.74 6.51
N VAL A 91 -10.26 -4.01 6.05
CA VAL A 91 -9.20 -3.39 6.86
C VAL A 91 -8.92 -1.98 6.33
N ASP A 92 -8.75 -0.98 7.21
CA ASP A 92 -8.22 0.34 6.84
C ASP A 92 -6.80 0.17 6.31
N THR A 93 -6.67 0.05 4.99
CA THR A 93 -5.39 -0.27 4.36
C THR A 93 -4.77 1.02 3.83
N LEU A 94 -3.56 1.30 4.29
CA LEU A 94 -2.78 2.47 3.95
C LEU A 94 -1.49 2.09 3.22
N LEU A 95 -0.90 3.10 2.61
CA LEU A 95 0.35 3.05 1.89
C LEU A 95 1.30 4.09 2.45
N PHE A 96 2.56 3.72 2.65
CA PHE A 96 3.63 4.61 3.07
C PHE A 96 4.63 4.81 1.94
N ALA A 97 5.02 6.06 1.69
CA ALA A 97 5.73 6.42 0.46
C ALA A 97 7.21 6.01 0.42
N ASP A 98 7.87 5.90 1.57
CA ASP A 98 9.30 5.56 1.68
C ASP A 98 9.47 4.11 2.13
N ASP A 99 9.58 3.22 1.14
CA ASP A 99 9.79 1.79 1.34
C ASP A 99 11.01 1.48 2.23
N SER A 100 12.03 2.35 2.30
CA SER A 100 13.27 2.09 3.04
C SER A 100 13.10 2.06 4.57
N LEU A 101 12.00 2.62 5.08
CA LEU A 101 11.70 2.66 6.52
C LEU A 101 10.87 1.46 7.00
N ILE A 102 10.27 0.70 6.08
CA ILE A 102 9.44 -0.49 6.31
C ILE A 102 10.09 -1.70 5.62
N ASN A 103 11.10 -2.27 6.30
CA ASN A 103 11.81 -3.48 5.85
C ASN A 103 11.45 -4.75 6.66
N TYR A 104 10.55 -4.62 7.63
CA TYR A 104 10.17 -5.65 8.59
C TYR A 104 8.73 -5.41 9.04
N THR A 105 8.05 -6.45 9.54
CA THR A 105 6.68 -6.32 10.04
C THR A 105 6.67 -5.91 11.51
N ILE A 106 5.79 -4.98 11.87
CA ILE A 106 5.40 -4.71 13.26
C ILE A 106 3.88 -4.79 13.36
N ILE A 107 3.38 -5.42 14.41
CA ILE A 107 1.96 -5.54 14.72
C ILE A 107 1.77 -4.94 16.11
N PHE A 108 0.91 -3.94 16.24
CA PHE A 108 0.57 -3.29 17.51
C PHE A 108 -0.87 -3.62 17.90
N SER A 109 -1.12 -3.77 19.20
CA SER A 109 -2.46 -3.82 19.78
C SER A 109 -2.78 -2.53 20.54
N THR A 110 -4.07 -2.27 20.76
CA THR A 110 -4.53 -1.23 21.68
C THR A 110 -4.22 -1.52 23.16
N SER A 111 -3.83 -2.75 23.52
CA SER A 111 -3.44 -3.17 24.88
C SER A 111 -1.95 -2.94 25.17
N LYS A 112 -1.24 -2.19 24.32
CA LYS A 112 0.21 -1.91 24.41
C LYS A 112 1.13 -3.13 24.28
N SER A 113 0.65 -4.21 23.67
CA SER A 113 1.52 -5.30 23.19
C SER A 113 1.91 -5.09 21.72
N PHE A 114 3.01 -5.72 21.31
CA PHE A 114 3.48 -5.71 19.93
C PHE A 114 4.13 -7.04 19.53
N ILE A 115 4.07 -7.36 18.23
CA ILE A 115 4.92 -8.36 17.58
C ILE A 115 5.83 -7.65 16.57
N ILE A 116 7.13 -7.93 16.58
CA ILE A 116 8.04 -7.61 15.47
C ILE A 116 8.41 -8.91 14.76
N CYS A 117 8.37 -8.93 13.43
CA CYS A 117 8.85 -10.03 12.60
C CYS A 117 9.81 -9.49 11.52
N ASN A 118 10.95 -10.16 11.31
CA ASN A 118 11.98 -9.74 10.35
C ASN A 118 11.60 -9.91 8.86
N LYS A 119 10.41 -10.43 8.56
CA LYS A 119 9.86 -10.60 7.21
C LYS A 119 8.58 -9.78 7.01
N ALA A 120 8.12 -9.69 5.76
CA ALA A 120 6.77 -9.28 5.41
C ALA A 120 5.72 -10.36 5.77
N ILE A 121 4.43 -10.04 5.75
CA ILE A 121 3.37 -11.05 5.87
C ILE A 121 3.32 -11.89 4.59
N GLN A 122 3.82 -13.11 4.65
CA GLN A 122 4.10 -13.92 3.46
C GLN A 122 3.98 -15.44 3.71
N PRO A 123 3.57 -16.25 2.70
CA PRO A 123 3.43 -17.70 2.83
C PRO A 123 4.66 -18.42 3.36
N LYS A 124 4.46 -19.51 4.14
CA LYS A 124 5.50 -20.37 4.74
C LYS A 124 6.71 -20.64 3.83
N LYS A 125 6.50 -20.93 2.54
CA LYS A 125 7.56 -21.21 1.55
C LYS A 125 8.56 -20.07 1.31
N TYR A 126 8.24 -18.82 1.67
CA TYR A 126 9.13 -17.66 1.56
C TYR A 126 9.71 -17.22 2.90
N SER A 127 9.26 -17.85 4.00
CA SER A 127 9.60 -17.49 5.38
C SER A 127 10.81 -18.26 5.92
N LYS A 128 11.80 -18.51 5.06
CA LYS A 128 13.11 -19.01 5.49
C LYS A 128 13.82 -17.93 6.29
N ASP A 129 14.48 -18.34 7.38
CA ASP A 129 15.21 -17.46 8.30
C ASP A 129 14.28 -16.37 8.88
N LEU A 130 13.03 -16.75 9.18
CA LEU A 130 12.07 -15.93 9.90
C LEU A 130 12.49 -15.85 11.38
N PHE A 131 12.24 -14.69 11.99
CA PHE A 131 12.43 -14.43 13.40
C PHE A 131 11.39 -13.42 13.85
N TYR A 132 10.71 -13.71 14.96
CA TYR A 132 9.80 -12.76 15.59
C TYR A 132 9.97 -12.70 17.10
N ILE A 133 9.53 -11.57 17.66
CA ILE A 133 9.44 -11.29 19.10
C ILE A 133 8.02 -10.78 19.37
N ASN A 134 7.32 -11.40 20.31
CA ASN A 134 6.09 -10.89 20.91
C ASN A 134 6.43 -10.29 22.30
N SER A 135 5.94 -9.11 22.62
CA SER A 135 6.21 -8.45 23.90
C SER A 135 5.16 -7.40 24.26
N SER A 136 4.91 -7.30 25.56
CA SER A 136 4.12 -6.26 26.24
C SER A 136 4.99 -5.21 26.94
N ASN A 137 6.32 -5.21 26.72
CA ASN A 137 7.24 -4.27 27.33
C ASN A 137 6.92 -2.81 26.94
N SER A 138 6.49 -2.02 27.92
CA SER A 138 6.02 -0.65 27.72
C SER A 138 7.08 0.28 27.13
N SER A 139 8.35 0.17 27.55
CA SER A 139 9.45 1.01 27.04
C SER A 139 9.75 0.74 25.57
N MET A 140 9.79 -0.54 25.19
CA MET A 140 9.93 -0.94 23.79
C MET A 140 8.71 -0.54 22.97
N PHE A 141 7.49 -0.76 23.48
CA PHE A 141 6.25 -0.34 22.82
C PHE A 141 6.27 1.15 22.50
N GLU A 142 6.51 2.04 23.49
CA GLU A 142 6.50 3.49 23.28
C GLU A 142 7.57 3.96 22.26
N ASN A 143 8.74 3.32 22.23
CA ASN A 143 9.78 3.62 21.24
C ASN A 143 9.36 3.23 19.81
N LEU A 144 8.85 2.01 19.65
CA LEU A 144 8.35 1.49 18.36
C LEU A 144 7.11 2.26 17.90
N TYR A 145 6.22 2.61 18.83
CA TYR A 145 4.99 3.33 18.59
C TYR A 145 5.26 4.76 18.11
N LYS A 146 6.31 5.44 18.62
CA LYS A 146 6.77 6.72 18.07
C LYS A 146 7.22 6.61 16.60
N LYS A 147 7.95 5.55 16.22
CA LYS A 147 8.29 5.29 14.82
C LYS A 147 7.03 5.01 13.98
N TYR A 148 6.09 4.25 14.50
CA TYR A 148 4.78 4.02 13.88
C TYR A 148 3.98 5.32 13.66
N LEU A 149 3.91 6.21 14.66
CA LEU A 149 3.17 7.47 14.54
C LEU A 149 3.73 8.35 13.43
N HIS A 150 5.05 8.36 13.23
CA HIS A 150 5.66 9.00 12.06
C HIS A 150 5.18 8.35 10.76
N ILE A 151 5.22 7.01 10.66
CA ILE A 151 4.73 6.27 9.50
C ILE A 151 3.25 6.57 9.21
N ARG A 152 2.33 6.41 10.19
CA ARG A 152 0.87 6.65 10.04
C ARG A 152 0.55 8.12 9.71
N LYS A 153 1.36 9.09 10.16
CA LYS A 153 1.18 10.51 9.80
C LYS A 153 1.42 10.80 8.32
N TYR A 154 2.37 10.10 7.69
CA TYR A 154 2.72 10.26 6.27
C TYR A 154 2.19 9.09 5.40
N SER A 155 1.31 8.26 5.95
CA SER A 155 0.63 7.21 5.21
C SER A 155 -0.69 7.72 4.63
N PHE A 156 -1.04 7.27 3.43
CA PHE A 156 -2.26 7.62 2.71
C PHE A 156 -3.11 6.37 2.46
N SER A 157 -4.44 6.47 2.50
CA SER A 157 -5.30 5.29 2.35
C SER A 157 -5.31 4.76 0.92
N ILE A 158 -5.38 3.44 0.75
CA ILE A 158 -5.74 2.83 -0.54
C ILE A 158 -7.12 3.33 -0.98
N ASP A 159 -8.02 3.51 -0.01
CA ASP A 159 -9.39 3.96 -0.20
C ASP A 159 -9.56 5.48 -0.29
N SER A 160 -8.47 6.28 -0.29
CA SER A 160 -8.52 7.74 -0.51
C SER A 160 -8.91 8.15 -1.94
N PHE A 161 -9.55 7.23 -2.68
CA PHE A 161 -10.17 7.41 -3.99
C PHE A 161 -11.65 7.06 -4.02
N LYS A 162 -12.32 6.98 -2.86
CA LYS A 162 -13.78 6.89 -2.79
C LYS A 162 -14.48 8.18 -3.21
N ASP A 163 -13.95 9.34 -2.83
CA ASP A 163 -14.38 10.61 -3.44
C ASP A 163 -13.80 10.72 -4.84
N THR A 164 -14.64 10.52 -5.85
CA THR A 164 -14.26 10.76 -7.24
C THR A 164 -14.17 12.27 -7.44
N LEU A 165 -12.97 12.82 -7.27
CA LEU A 165 -12.69 14.26 -7.32
C LEU A 165 -13.15 14.88 -8.65
N ASP A 166 -13.54 16.14 -8.62
CA ASP A 166 -13.62 16.91 -9.86
C ASP A 166 -12.19 17.26 -10.32
N PHE A 167 -11.90 17.13 -11.61
CA PHE A 167 -10.57 17.44 -12.15
C PHE A 167 -10.09 18.87 -11.82
N ASN A 168 -11.01 19.84 -11.68
CA ASN A 168 -10.68 21.20 -11.25
C ASN A 168 -10.18 21.27 -9.79
N GLN A 169 -10.49 20.30 -8.94
CA GLN A 169 -9.93 20.19 -7.59
C GLN A 169 -8.50 19.65 -7.63
N ILE A 170 -8.20 18.71 -8.55
CA ILE A 170 -6.84 18.21 -8.78
C ILE A 170 -5.93 19.32 -9.31
N ILE A 171 -6.39 20.12 -10.29
CA ILE A 171 -5.62 21.26 -10.82
C ILE A 171 -5.24 22.27 -9.71
N LYS A 172 -6.08 22.45 -8.68
CA LYS A 172 -5.77 23.38 -7.57
C LYS A 172 -4.74 22.82 -6.59
N ASN A 173 -4.73 21.51 -6.36
CA ASN A 173 -4.01 20.86 -5.25
C ASN A 173 -3.01 19.79 -5.71
N TYR A 174 -2.59 19.79 -6.98
CA TYR A 174 -1.84 18.69 -7.62
C TYR A 174 -0.60 18.21 -6.87
N LYS A 175 0.11 19.10 -6.17
CA LYS A 175 1.32 18.76 -5.39
C LYS A 175 1.02 17.74 -4.28
N ASN A 176 -0.20 17.74 -3.73
CA ASN A 176 -0.63 16.80 -2.70
C ASN A 176 -0.90 15.40 -3.26
N TYR A 177 -1.05 15.29 -4.59
CA TYR A 177 -1.32 14.05 -5.32
C TYR A 177 -0.14 13.63 -6.22
N GLU A 178 0.98 14.37 -6.17
CA GLU A 178 2.12 14.08 -7.04
C GLU A 178 2.79 12.77 -6.62
N ASN A 179 3.01 11.89 -7.59
CA ASN A 179 3.47 10.52 -7.40
C ASN A 179 2.47 9.63 -6.62
N SER A 180 1.17 9.95 -6.61
CA SER A 180 0.11 9.05 -6.13
C SER A 180 -0.77 8.54 -7.28
N TRP A 181 -1.51 7.47 -7.03
CA TRP A 181 -2.72 7.23 -7.82
C TRP A 181 -3.72 8.37 -7.58
N ILE A 182 -4.60 8.65 -8.54
CA ILE A 182 -5.71 9.60 -8.44
C ILE A 182 -6.95 9.05 -9.14
N ARG A 183 -8.13 9.30 -8.58
CA ARG A 183 -9.42 8.98 -9.20
C ARG A 183 -10.31 10.21 -9.30
N PHE A 184 -10.79 10.51 -10.51
CA PHE A 184 -11.47 11.78 -10.79
C PHE A 184 -12.44 11.70 -11.97
N LYS A 185 -13.37 12.66 -12.02
CA LYS A 185 -14.22 12.96 -13.19
C LYS A 185 -13.57 14.06 -14.01
N ALA A 186 -13.56 13.90 -15.33
CA ALA A 186 -13.10 14.94 -16.25
C ALA A 186 -13.87 14.91 -17.57
N TYR A 187 -13.82 16.01 -18.31
CA TYR A 187 -14.23 16.07 -19.71
C TYR A 187 -13.01 16.00 -20.62
N VAL A 188 -13.04 15.13 -21.62
CA VAL A 188 -11.97 15.00 -22.63
C VAL A 188 -12.20 15.95 -23.79
N VAL A 189 -11.22 16.81 -24.05
CA VAL A 189 -11.23 17.72 -25.23
C VAL A 189 -10.74 17.00 -26.48
N ASP A 190 -9.69 16.18 -26.35
CA ASP A 190 -9.04 15.57 -27.50
C ASP A 190 -8.30 14.27 -27.15
N VAL A 191 -8.09 13.42 -28.15
CA VAL A 191 -7.33 12.17 -28.03
C VAL A 191 -6.37 12.06 -29.22
N TYR A 192 -5.07 12.06 -28.93
CA TYR A 192 -4.00 11.95 -29.92
C TYR A 192 -3.27 10.60 -29.80
N ARG A 193 -2.85 10.02 -30.94
CA ARG A 193 -1.99 8.83 -31.00
C ARG A 193 -0.61 9.22 -31.55
N SER A 194 0.44 8.96 -30.79
CA SER A 194 1.81 8.94 -31.31
C SER A 194 2.00 7.73 -32.24
N LYS A 195 2.19 8.00 -33.54
CA LYS A 195 2.52 6.96 -34.53
C LYS A 195 3.87 6.27 -34.24
N LYS A 196 4.80 6.96 -33.57
CA LYS A 196 6.16 6.43 -33.28
C LYS A 196 6.16 5.43 -32.12
N SER A 197 5.29 5.61 -31.12
CA SER A 197 5.33 4.83 -29.87
C SER A 197 4.06 4.03 -29.59
N ASP A 198 3.00 4.16 -30.39
CA ASP A 198 1.65 3.64 -30.10
C ASP A 198 1.08 4.06 -28.74
N THR A 199 1.59 5.18 -28.21
CA THR A 199 1.09 5.84 -27.00
C THR A 199 -0.08 6.73 -27.38
N TYR A 200 -1.16 6.69 -26.59
CA TYR A 200 -2.27 7.61 -26.68
C TYR A 200 -2.18 8.66 -25.58
N PHE A 201 -2.52 9.89 -25.92
CA PHE A 201 -2.51 11.07 -25.08
C PHE A 201 -3.92 11.67 -25.07
N ILE A 202 -4.60 11.64 -23.93
CA ILE A 202 -5.96 12.14 -23.76
C ILE A 202 -5.86 13.49 -23.04
N LYS A 203 -6.30 14.56 -23.70
CA LYS A 203 -6.27 15.93 -23.19
C LYS A 203 -7.56 16.26 -22.46
N LEU A 204 -7.42 16.80 -21.25
CA LEU A 204 -8.54 17.15 -20.37
C LEU A 204 -8.93 18.62 -20.52
N LYS A 205 -10.19 18.95 -20.20
CA LYS A 205 -10.68 20.33 -20.12
C LYS A 205 -10.33 20.91 -18.76
N GLY A 206 -9.65 22.05 -18.74
CA GLY A 206 -9.34 22.81 -17.52
C GLY A 206 -7.89 23.29 -17.46
N ASP A 207 -6.94 22.40 -17.75
CA ASP A 207 -5.50 22.70 -17.76
C ASP A 207 -4.81 21.99 -18.93
N LYS A 208 -3.85 22.67 -19.56
CA LYS A 208 -3.00 22.15 -20.66
C LYS A 208 -1.82 21.32 -20.14
N ASN A 209 -1.45 21.46 -18.87
CA ASN A 209 -0.29 20.81 -18.26
C ASN A 209 -0.56 19.37 -17.81
N PHE A 210 -1.81 18.90 -17.90
CA PHE A 210 -2.22 17.55 -17.50
C PHE A 210 -2.64 16.73 -18.72
N THR A 211 -2.09 15.52 -18.85
CA THR A 211 -2.43 14.58 -19.93
C THR A 211 -2.52 13.16 -19.40
N ILE A 212 -3.58 12.44 -19.73
CA ILE A 212 -3.65 11.00 -19.45
C ILE A 212 -2.88 10.25 -20.54
N VAL A 213 -1.98 9.36 -20.13
CA VAL A 213 -1.05 8.65 -21.00
C VAL A 213 -1.35 7.15 -20.97
N ILE A 214 -1.63 6.59 -22.15
CA ILE A 214 -1.86 5.16 -22.36
C ILE A 214 -0.73 4.60 -23.23
N PHE A 215 0.24 3.95 -22.60
CA PHE A 215 1.40 3.35 -23.29
C PHE A 215 1.03 2.14 -24.16
N LYS A 216 1.92 1.81 -25.11
CA LYS A 216 1.78 0.74 -26.12
C LYS A 216 1.26 -0.61 -25.59
N ASN A 217 1.69 -1.01 -24.40
CA ASN A 217 1.29 -2.29 -23.81
C ASN A 217 -0.19 -2.28 -23.44
N LEU A 218 -0.65 -1.22 -22.77
CA LEU A 218 -2.04 -1.05 -22.40
C LEU A 218 -2.91 -0.74 -23.62
N SER A 219 -2.44 0.05 -24.60
CA SER A 219 -3.23 0.33 -25.80
C SER A 219 -3.55 -0.94 -26.61
N LYS A 220 -2.65 -1.93 -26.65
CA LYS A 220 -2.93 -3.27 -27.19
C LYS A 220 -4.04 -4.02 -26.44
N GLU A 221 -4.18 -3.84 -25.13
CA GLU A 221 -5.25 -4.48 -24.35
C GLU A 221 -6.62 -3.84 -24.63
N PHE A 222 -6.67 -2.52 -24.83
CA PHE A 222 -7.89 -1.84 -25.30
C PHE A 222 -8.38 -2.45 -26.62
N PHE A 223 -7.50 -2.62 -27.61
CA PHE A 223 -7.84 -3.25 -28.88
C PHE A 223 -8.30 -4.71 -28.73
N LYS A 224 -7.65 -5.52 -27.89
CA LYS A 224 -8.08 -6.90 -27.60
C LYS A 224 -9.48 -7.00 -26.99
N LYS A 225 -9.95 -5.94 -26.31
CA LYS A 225 -11.30 -5.86 -25.72
C LYS A 225 -12.30 -5.12 -26.60
N ASN A 226 -11.97 -4.85 -27.87
CA ASN A 226 -12.77 -4.04 -28.80
C ASN A 226 -13.10 -2.63 -28.28
N LEU A 227 -12.26 -2.07 -27.40
CA LEU A 227 -12.42 -0.72 -26.85
C LEU A 227 -11.58 0.27 -27.66
N ASN A 228 -12.24 1.16 -28.41
CA ASN A 228 -11.57 2.20 -29.16
C ASN A 228 -11.22 3.41 -28.27
N ILE A 229 -9.93 3.62 -27.98
CA ILE A 229 -9.43 4.74 -27.16
C ILE A 229 -9.85 6.11 -27.72
N LEU A 230 -10.03 6.24 -29.04
CA LEU A 230 -10.47 7.50 -29.66
C LEU A 230 -11.90 7.91 -29.25
N TYR A 231 -12.74 6.95 -28.81
CA TYR A 231 -14.12 7.23 -28.38
C TYR A 231 -14.22 7.97 -27.05
N PHE A 232 -13.12 8.15 -26.31
CA PHE A 232 -13.11 9.04 -25.15
C PHE A 232 -13.18 10.53 -25.55
N LYS A 233 -12.89 10.90 -26.81
CA LYS A 233 -12.96 12.29 -27.26
C LYS A 233 -14.36 12.87 -27.09
N ASN A 234 -14.45 14.09 -26.54
CA ASN A 234 -15.70 14.79 -26.25
C ASN A 234 -16.65 14.02 -25.32
N LYS A 235 -16.12 13.26 -24.36
CA LYS A 235 -16.88 12.54 -23.33
C LYS A 235 -16.51 13.00 -21.93
N ASN A 236 -17.50 12.93 -21.04
CA ASN A 236 -17.26 12.86 -19.60
C ASN A 236 -16.73 11.46 -19.28
N ILE A 237 -15.66 11.38 -18.51
CA ILE A 237 -15.01 10.14 -18.11
C ILE A 237 -14.77 10.12 -16.60
N ILE A 238 -14.73 8.92 -16.05
CA ILE A 238 -14.13 8.64 -14.75
C ILE A 238 -12.80 7.91 -15.00
N VAL A 239 -11.75 8.38 -14.32
CA VAL A 239 -10.36 7.94 -14.51
C VAL A 239 -9.78 7.54 -13.18
N GLU A 240 -8.95 6.51 -13.17
CA GLU A 240 -8.08 6.07 -12.09
C GLU A 240 -6.65 5.97 -12.67
N GLY A 241 -5.72 6.83 -12.26
CA GLY A 241 -4.41 6.93 -12.93
C GLY A 241 -3.32 7.40 -11.99
N PHE A 242 -2.07 7.00 -12.25
CA PHE A 242 -0.92 7.46 -11.48
C PHE A 242 -0.48 8.85 -11.94
N LEU A 243 -0.63 9.87 -11.08
CA LEU A 243 -0.16 11.22 -11.35
C LEU A 243 1.34 11.32 -11.11
N LYS A 244 2.08 11.76 -12.13
CA LYS A 244 3.54 11.94 -12.09
C LYS A 244 3.92 13.26 -12.76
N TYR A 245 4.91 13.97 -12.24
CA TYR A 245 5.53 15.09 -12.96
C TYR A 245 6.67 14.59 -13.87
N ASP A 246 6.69 15.07 -15.11
CA ASP A 246 7.83 14.98 -16.02
C ASP A 246 8.30 16.38 -16.42
N LYS A 247 9.61 16.62 -16.33
CA LYS A 247 10.21 17.94 -16.58
C LYS A 247 9.96 18.50 -17.99
N LYS A 248 9.67 17.64 -18.97
CA LYS A 248 9.45 18.02 -20.38
C LYS A 248 7.97 18.03 -20.76
N TYR A 249 7.17 17.13 -20.18
CA TYR A 249 5.76 16.94 -20.59
C TYR A 249 4.72 17.44 -19.59
N GLY A 250 5.14 17.88 -18.39
CA GLY A 250 4.24 18.34 -17.34
C GLY A 250 3.69 17.19 -16.50
N TYR A 251 2.42 17.28 -16.10
CA TYR A 251 1.76 16.26 -15.28
C TYR A 251 1.15 15.16 -16.16
N GLU A 252 1.72 13.96 -16.06
CA GLU A 252 1.23 12.75 -16.72
C GLU A 252 0.33 11.95 -15.77
N ILE A 253 -0.80 11.46 -16.28
CA ILE A 253 -1.72 10.57 -15.55
C ILE A 253 -1.67 9.21 -16.24
N ILE A 254 -0.91 8.27 -15.67
CA ILE A 254 -0.57 6.99 -16.31
C ILE A 254 -1.59 5.92 -15.91
N LEU A 255 -2.19 5.25 -16.90
CA LEU A 255 -3.12 4.15 -16.64
C LEU A 255 -2.40 2.79 -16.58
N ASP A 256 -2.85 1.89 -15.69
CA ASP A 256 -2.35 0.52 -15.50
C ASP A 256 -3.17 -0.54 -16.27
N LYS A 257 -4.49 -0.41 -16.29
CA LYS A 257 -5.45 -1.43 -16.77
C LYS A 257 -6.60 -0.79 -17.56
N THR A 258 -7.26 -1.56 -18.43
CA THR A 258 -8.25 -1.02 -19.37
C THR A 258 -9.49 -0.41 -18.70
N ASN A 259 -9.88 -0.93 -17.53
CA ASN A 259 -11.04 -0.46 -16.75
C ASN A 259 -10.72 0.75 -15.85
N SER A 260 -9.49 1.24 -15.86
CA SER A 260 -9.07 2.48 -15.18
C SER A 260 -9.56 3.76 -15.88
N ILE A 261 -10.27 3.66 -17.00
CA ILE A 261 -10.96 4.77 -17.64
C ILE A 261 -12.29 4.28 -18.21
N ASN A 262 -13.39 4.95 -17.84
CA ASN A 262 -14.73 4.63 -18.33
C ASN A 262 -15.48 5.90 -18.72
N ILE A 263 -16.33 5.83 -19.74
CA ILE A 263 -17.26 6.91 -20.08
C ILE A 263 -18.35 6.97 -19.01
N LEU A 264 -18.59 8.16 -18.48
CA LEU A 264 -19.76 8.43 -17.65
C LEU A 264 -21.00 8.50 -18.55
N LYS A 265 -22.03 7.74 -18.20
CA LYS A 265 -23.36 7.81 -18.83
C LYS A 265 -24.09 9.07 -18.37
#